data_AF-A0A927SU06-F1
#
_entry.id   AF-A0A927SU06-F1
#
_cell.length_a   1.000
_cell.length_b   1.000
_cell.length_c   1.000
_cell.angle_alpha   90.00
_cell.angle_beta   90.00
_cell.angle_gamma   90.00
#
_symmetry.space_group_name_H-M   'P 1'
#
loop_
_entity.id
_entity.type
_entity.pdbx_description
1 polymer ?
#
loop_
_entity_poly.entity_id
_entity_poly.type
_entity_poly.pdbx_seq_one_letter_code
_entity_poly.pdbx_strand_id
1 'polypeptide(L)'
;MKLDQERLRGLCPHMEEDFAKRMEQMIHRLPQQKEEEPVKRFVLRTALVWALITVMLCATAYAVISCGLEWYYSDRFDTLQEVDPEKYDAIMANLQTDPEQFTVGDELIDIQVSEVSWSAEKNVLVVALTAVPRDGEVYELHPMWNLDPDGCYVGEGGAPEPAEPDVERDHHWLWTENGFGPVRKMVAPGKQLLLLDMQRVYFGGVSIGNTAMDAYVGKDGAVHTVLDVPLTADMAAHLHEMQAKDGGVVLEVPFTVTQYTEDDEQLYTGGKNGKVSFVLEGR
;
A
#
# COMPACT_ATOMS: atom_id res chain seq x y z
N MET A 1 -17.46 4.15 -20.57
CA MET A 1 -16.76 4.45 -21.85
C MET A 1 -15.62 3.45 -21.97
N LYS A 2 -15.63 2.53 -22.94
CA LYS A 2 -14.60 1.47 -23.05
C LYS A 2 -13.27 2.14 -23.42
N LEU A 3 -12.37 2.28 -22.45
CA LEU A 3 -11.04 2.79 -22.71
C LEU A 3 -10.30 1.79 -23.59
N ASP A 4 -9.87 2.29 -24.74
CA ASP A 4 -9.36 1.54 -25.86
C ASP A 4 -7.95 1.01 -25.54
N GLN A 5 -7.84 -0.29 -25.22
CA GLN A 5 -6.56 -0.98 -24.99
C GLN A 5 -5.57 -0.79 -26.16
N GLU A 6 -6.07 -0.44 -27.35
CA GLU A 6 -5.24 -0.12 -28.51
C GLU A 6 -4.54 1.23 -28.41
N ARG A 7 -5.09 2.22 -27.69
CA ARG A 7 -4.43 3.52 -27.47
C ARG A 7 -3.25 3.44 -26.50
N LEU A 8 -3.33 2.59 -25.47
CA LEU A 8 -2.22 2.36 -24.54
C LEU A 8 -1.04 1.64 -25.21
N ARG A 9 -1.31 0.71 -26.14
CA ARG A 9 -0.26 0.06 -26.95
C ARG A 9 0.45 1.03 -27.92
N GLY A 10 -0.23 2.09 -28.33
CA GLY A 10 0.31 3.09 -29.26
C GLY A 10 1.32 4.07 -28.65
N LEU A 11 1.32 4.24 -27.31
CA LEU A 11 2.18 5.22 -26.64
C LEU A 11 3.61 4.71 -26.45
N CYS A 12 3.84 3.39 -26.42
CA CYS A 12 5.16 2.78 -26.26
C CYS A 12 5.30 1.46 -27.04
N PRO A 13 5.24 1.47 -28.39
CA PRO A 13 5.18 0.25 -29.22
C PRO A 13 6.46 -0.60 -29.20
N HIS A 14 7.54 -0.14 -28.55
CA HIS A 14 8.83 -0.82 -28.53
C HIS A 14 9.29 -1.25 -27.14
N MET A 15 8.52 -0.99 -26.07
CA MET A 15 9.02 -1.24 -24.71
C MET A 15 9.14 -2.73 -24.36
N GLU A 16 8.15 -3.54 -24.75
CA GLU A 16 8.16 -5.00 -24.53
C GLU A 16 9.21 -5.70 -25.42
N GLU A 17 9.29 -5.31 -26.70
CA GLU A 17 10.28 -5.88 -27.63
C GLU A 17 11.71 -5.46 -27.28
N ASP A 18 11.94 -4.20 -26.86
CA ASP A 18 13.25 -3.73 -26.44
C ASP A 18 13.66 -4.36 -25.10
N PHE A 19 12.73 -4.56 -24.17
CA PHE A 19 13.03 -5.24 -22.91
C PHE A 19 13.38 -6.71 -23.16
N ALA A 20 12.57 -7.43 -23.94
CA ALA A 20 12.84 -8.82 -24.29
C ALA A 20 14.18 -8.97 -25.04
N LYS A 21 14.46 -8.12 -26.04
CA LYS A 21 15.75 -8.11 -26.73
C LYS A 21 16.92 -7.77 -25.83
N ARG A 22 16.77 -6.79 -24.93
CA ARG A 22 17.84 -6.39 -24.00
C ARG A 22 18.11 -7.50 -22.99
N MET A 23 17.08 -8.19 -22.51
CA MET A 23 17.19 -9.32 -21.60
C MET A 23 17.83 -10.52 -22.31
N GLU A 24 17.43 -10.83 -23.54
CA GLU A 24 18.02 -11.89 -24.37
C GLU A 24 19.48 -11.59 -24.74
N GLN A 25 19.82 -10.33 -25.04
CA GLN A 25 21.20 -9.89 -25.24
C GLN A 25 22.04 -9.95 -23.95
N MET A 26 21.42 -9.71 -22.78
CA MET A 26 22.11 -9.83 -21.49
C MET A 26 22.37 -11.29 -21.13
N ILE A 27 21.42 -12.19 -21.41
CA ILE A 27 21.54 -13.64 -21.23
C ILE A 27 22.59 -14.21 -22.20
N HIS A 28 22.62 -13.79 -23.46
CA HIS A 28 23.61 -14.24 -24.44
C HIS A 28 25.00 -13.61 -24.28
N ARG A 29 25.13 -12.50 -23.54
CA ARG A 29 26.43 -11.90 -23.16
C ARG A 29 27.01 -12.47 -21.87
N LEU A 30 26.32 -13.38 -21.18
CA LEU A 30 26.93 -14.18 -20.13
C LEU A 30 28.03 -15.05 -20.74
N PRO A 31 29.29 -14.93 -20.31
CA PRO A 31 30.39 -15.64 -20.93
C PRO A 31 30.19 -17.15 -20.75
N GLN A 32 30.02 -17.87 -21.87
CA GLN A 32 30.21 -19.32 -21.92
C GLN A 32 31.68 -19.64 -21.64
N GLN A 33 32.08 -19.66 -20.37
CA GLN A 33 33.43 -20.06 -19.97
C GLN A 33 33.40 -21.36 -19.18
N LYS A 34 33.81 -22.41 -19.90
CA LYS A 34 34.33 -23.68 -19.40
C LYS A 34 35.35 -23.43 -18.27
N GLU A 35 35.21 -24.26 -17.23
CA GLU A 35 36.16 -24.67 -16.19
C GLU A 35 36.82 -23.62 -15.27
N GLU A 36 36.61 -23.90 -13.97
CA GLU A 36 37.44 -23.71 -12.76
C GLU A 36 38.15 -22.37 -12.46
N GLU A 37 37.62 -21.62 -11.47
CA GLU A 37 38.39 -20.96 -10.40
C GLU A 37 37.45 -20.41 -9.29
N PRO A 38 37.90 -20.29 -8.02
CA PRO A 38 37.05 -20.08 -6.84
C PRO A 38 36.50 -18.65 -6.68
N VAL A 39 36.67 -17.79 -7.70
CA VAL A 39 36.16 -16.41 -7.75
C VAL A 39 34.66 -16.37 -8.08
N LYS A 40 34.10 -17.47 -8.65
CA LYS A 40 32.71 -17.53 -9.15
C LYS A 40 31.63 -17.46 -8.06
N ARG A 41 31.87 -17.96 -6.84
CA ARG A 41 30.84 -17.93 -5.78
C ARG A 41 30.56 -16.53 -5.24
N PHE A 42 31.56 -15.65 -5.21
CA PHE A 42 31.39 -14.29 -4.70
C PHE A 42 30.66 -13.44 -5.74
N VAL A 43 31.07 -13.50 -7.00
CA VAL A 43 30.43 -12.76 -8.11
C VAL A 43 28.99 -13.24 -8.36
N LEU A 44 28.72 -14.55 -8.29
CA LEU A 44 27.37 -15.09 -8.45
C LEU A 44 26.45 -14.66 -7.31
N ARG A 45 26.93 -14.66 -6.06
CA ARG A 45 26.15 -14.18 -4.90
C ARG A 45 25.85 -12.70 -5.00
N THR A 46 26.84 -11.89 -5.36
CA THR A 46 26.65 -10.45 -5.55
C THR A 46 25.71 -10.17 -6.72
N ALA A 47 25.82 -10.89 -7.84
CA ALA A 47 24.91 -10.77 -8.97
C ALA A 47 23.49 -11.22 -8.65
N LEU A 48 23.31 -12.29 -7.86
CA LEU A 48 22.01 -12.73 -7.37
C LEU A 48 21.39 -11.71 -6.41
N VAL A 49 22.18 -11.12 -5.52
CA VAL A 49 21.72 -10.04 -4.63
C VAL A 49 21.30 -8.83 -5.46
N TRP A 50 22.08 -8.41 -6.46
CA TRP A 50 21.71 -7.32 -7.36
C TRP A 50 20.48 -7.64 -8.20
N ALA A 51 20.33 -8.86 -8.71
CA ALA A 51 19.13 -9.29 -9.43
C ALA A 51 17.91 -9.32 -8.51
N LEU A 52 18.05 -9.78 -7.26
CA LEU A 52 16.98 -9.79 -6.26
C LEU A 52 16.57 -8.37 -5.88
N ILE A 53 17.54 -7.48 -5.67
CA ILE A 53 17.31 -6.03 -5.44
C ILE A 53 16.62 -5.43 -6.67
N THR A 54 17.05 -5.77 -7.88
CA THR A 54 16.44 -5.25 -9.12
C THR A 54 15.02 -5.77 -9.29
N VAL A 55 14.75 -7.05 -9.00
CA VAL A 55 13.39 -7.62 -9.04
C VAL A 55 12.50 -6.99 -7.96
N MET A 56 13.02 -6.77 -6.74
CA MET A 56 12.30 -6.02 -5.70
C MET A 56 12.00 -4.58 -6.13
N LEU A 57 12.98 -3.88 -6.72
CA LEU A 57 12.80 -2.51 -7.24
C LEU A 57 11.85 -2.47 -8.45
N CYS A 58 11.80 -3.51 -9.27
CA CYS A 58 10.84 -3.62 -10.37
C CYS A 58 9.44 -3.96 -9.87
N ALA A 59 9.29 -4.74 -8.79
CA ALA A 59 8.00 -5.04 -8.17
C ALA A 59 7.39 -3.80 -7.52
N THR A 60 8.18 -2.98 -6.81
CA THR A 60 7.72 -1.70 -6.25
C THR A 60 7.36 -0.70 -7.35
N ALA A 61 8.13 -0.61 -8.44
CA ALA A 61 7.77 0.23 -9.58
C ALA A 61 6.48 -0.24 -10.28
N TYR A 62 6.24 -1.55 -10.38
CA TYR A 62 5.01 -2.10 -10.96
C TYR A 62 3.78 -1.77 -10.10
N ALA A 63 3.87 -1.92 -8.77
CA ALA A 63 2.78 -1.60 -7.84
C ALA A 63 2.39 -0.11 -7.88
N VAL A 64 3.38 0.80 -7.99
CA VAL A 64 3.14 2.25 -8.18
C VAL A 64 2.44 2.52 -9.51
N ILE A 65 2.85 1.85 -10.59
CA ILE A 65 2.25 2.04 -11.93
C ILE A 65 0.84 1.45 -12.04
N SER A 66 0.55 0.35 -11.32
CA SER A 66 -0.76 -0.31 -11.42
C SER A 66 -1.79 0.15 -10.40
N CYS A 67 -1.37 0.70 -9.24
CA CYS A 67 -2.26 1.08 -8.13
C CYS A 67 -1.90 2.41 -7.44
N GLY A 68 -1.13 3.29 -8.10
CA GLY A 68 -0.86 4.66 -7.61
C GLY A 68 -2.10 5.56 -7.56
N LEU A 69 -1.93 6.80 -7.08
CA LEU A 69 -2.98 7.79 -6.86
C LEU A 69 -3.72 8.16 -8.15
N GLU A 70 -3.04 8.18 -9.30
CA GLU A 70 -3.70 8.41 -10.60
C GLU A 70 -4.72 7.30 -10.91
N TRP A 71 -4.32 6.03 -10.77
CA TRP A 71 -5.23 4.89 -10.94
C TRP A 71 -6.33 4.91 -9.88
N TYR A 72 -5.98 5.15 -8.62
CA TYR A 72 -6.92 5.18 -7.51
C TYR A 72 -8.07 6.16 -7.78
N TYR A 73 -7.76 7.41 -8.12
CA TYR A 73 -8.76 8.43 -8.39
C TYR A 73 -9.41 8.32 -9.78
N SER A 74 -8.98 7.39 -10.64
CA SER A 74 -9.56 7.18 -11.98
C SER A 74 -10.42 5.93 -12.08
N ASP A 75 -10.12 4.91 -11.28
CA ASP A 75 -10.74 3.58 -11.40
C ASP A 75 -11.43 3.11 -10.11
N ARG A 76 -10.94 3.51 -8.93
CA ARG A 76 -11.48 3.04 -7.64
C ARG A 76 -12.34 4.09 -6.94
N PHE A 77 -11.85 5.32 -6.89
CA PHE A 77 -12.52 6.49 -6.33
C PHE A 77 -12.68 7.58 -7.41
N ASP A 78 -13.30 7.19 -8.53
CA ASP A 78 -13.50 8.02 -9.72
C ASP A 78 -14.38 9.26 -9.46
N THR A 79 -15.25 9.19 -8.46
CA THR A 79 -16.17 10.26 -8.09
C THR A 79 -15.49 11.59 -7.77
N LEU A 80 -14.22 11.59 -7.34
CA LEU A 80 -13.52 12.84 -7.04
C LEU A 80 -13.39 13.74 -8.28
N GLN A 81 -13.10 13.15 -9.44
CA GLN A 81 -12.95 13.91 -10.70
C GLN A 81 -14.25 14.61 -11.10
N GLU A 82 -15.39 14.02 -10.77
CA GLU A 82 -16.70 14.58 -11.09
C GLU A 82 -17.16 15.63 -10.06
N VAL A 83 -16.89 15.38 -8.78
CA VAL A 83 -17.43 16.19 -7.67
C VAL A 83 -16.53 17.37 -7.32
N ASP A 84 -15.21 17.20 -7.36
CA ASP A 84 -14.22 18.24 -7.04
C ASP A 84 -12.98 18.12 -7.95
N PRO A 85 -13.12 18.46 -9.25
CA PRO A 85 -12.01 18.38 -10.20
C PRO A 85 -10.84 19.27 -9.84
N GLU A 86 -11.09 20.42 -9.18
CA GLU A 86 -10.01 21.32 -8.75
C GLU A 86 -9.18 20.70 -7.62
N LYS A 87 -9.80 19.94 -6.71
CA LYS A 87 -9.07 19.14 -5.70
C LYS A 87 -8.26 18.04 -6.37
N TYR A 88 -8.84 17.32 -7.33
CA TYR A 88 -8.11 16.29 -8.10
C TYR A 88 -6.88 16.87 -8.80
N ASP A 89 -7.06 17.96 -9.57
CA ASP A 89 -5.97 18.61 -10.31
C ASP A 89 -4.86 19.08 -9.35
N ALA A 90 -5.24 19.64 -8.20
CA ALA A 90 -4.29 20.05 -7.18
C ALA A 90 -3.54 18.87 -6.56
N ILE A 91 -4.19 17.71 -6.36
CA ILE A 91 -3.52 16.50 -5.87
C ILE A 91 -2.50 16.02 -6.90
N MET A 92 -2.89 15.90 -8.16
CA MET A 92 -2.01 15.41 -9.23
C MET A 92 -0.83 16.36 -9.50
N ALA A 93 -1.07 17.68 -9.48
CA ALA A 93 -0.02 18.68 -9.68
C ALA A 93 1.06 18.67 -8.58
N ASN A 94 0.71 18.23 -7.36
CA ASN A 94 1.60 18.21 -6.21
C ASN A 94 2.13 16.79 -5.87
N LEU A 95 1.91 15.81 -6.75
CA LEU A 95 2.33 14.44 -6.54
C LEU A 95 3.86 14.31 -6.42
N GLN A 96 4.30 13.60 -5.39
CA GLN A 96 5.67 13.16 -5.13
C GLN A 96 5.65 11.63 -5.06
N THR A 97 6.50 10.99 -5.86
CA THR A 97 6.65 9.53 -5.91
C THR A 97 7.93 9.13 -5.20
N ASP A 98 7.91 8.01 -4.47
CA ASP A 98 9.07 7.48 -3.75
C ASP A 98 9.73 8.53 -2.82
N PRO A 99 8.99 9.11 -1.87
CA PRO A 99 9.54 10.11 -0.96
C PRO A 99 10.65 9.50 -0.08
N GLU A 100 11.61 10.32 0.34
CA GLU A 100 12.60 9.90 1.34
C GLU A 100 11.86 9.42 2.59
N GLN A 101 12.16 8.20 3.02
CA GLN A 101 11.44 7.55 4.10
C GLN A 101 12.33 6.64 4.93
N PHE A 102 11.89 6.44 6.16
CA PHE A 102 12.48 5.51 7.11
C PHE A 102 11.36 4.77 7.85
N THR A 103 11.47 3.45 7.90
CA THR A 103 10.46 2.59 8.49
C THR A 103 11.01 1.94 9.76
N VAL A 104 10.32 2.16 10.89
CA VAL A 104 10.43 1.30 12.07
C VAL A 104 9.41 0.18 11.86
N GLY A 105 9.89 -0.88 11.23
CA GLY A 105 9.07 -1.92 10.62
C GLY A 105 8.56 -2.99 11.58
N ASP A 106 7.76 -3.88 11.01
CA ASP A 106 7.41 -5.18 11.58
C ASP A 106 8.21 -6.30 10.89
N GLU A 107 8.49 -7.39 11.61
CA GLU A 107 9.24 -8.53 11.10
C GLU A 107 8.48 -9.37 10.08
N LEU A 108 7.17 -9.15 9.90
CA LEU A 108 6.30 -9.94 9.04
C LEU A 108 5.94 -9.24 7.73
N ILE A 109 6.05 -7.91 7.66
CA ILE A 109 5.70 -7.13 6.46
C ILE A 109 6.82 -6.18 6.04
N ASP A 110 6.85 -5.88 4.74
CA ASP A 110 7.50 -4.70 4.18
C ASP A 110 6.41 -3.66 3.89
N ILE A 111 6.69 -2.40 4.24
CA ILE A 111 5.75 -1.30 4.06
C ILE A 111 6.51 -0.02 3.69
N GLN A 112 5.92 0.75 2.79
CA GLN A 112 6.46 2.02 2.33
C GLN A 112 5.33 3.00 1.97
N VAL A 113 5.61 4.30 2.09
CA VAL A 113 4.88 5.34 1.38
C VAL A 113 5.30 5.27 -0.08
N SER A 114 4.35 4.99 -0.96
CA SER A 114 4.58 4.94 -2.40
C SER A 114 4.49 6.32 -3.02
N GLU A 115 3.50 7.11 -2.59
CA GLU A 115 3.25 8.45 -3.12
C GLU A 115 2.68 9.36 -2.05
N VAL A 116 2.96 10.65 -2.17
CA VAL A 116 2.38 11.70 -1.33
C VAL A 116 2.05 12.92 -2.17
N SER A 117 0.95 13.57 -1.87
CA SER A 117 0.58 14.85 -2.46
C SER A 117 0.16 15.83 -1.37
N TRP A 118 0.72 17.04 -1.41
CA TRP A 118 0.36 18.13 -0.50
C TRP A 118 -0.03 19.37 -1.29
N SER A 119 -1.28 19.79 -1.16
CA SER A 119 -1.75 21.05 -1.72
C SER A 119 -2.12 22.03 -0.60
N ALA A 120 -1.27 23.04 -0.40
CA ALA A 120 -1.55 24.15 0.51
C ALA A 120 -2.78 24.97 0.06
N GLU A 121 -3.01 25.10 -1.25
CA GLU A 121 -4.16 25.83 -1.79
C GLU A 121 -5.49 25.15 -1.44
N LYS A 122 -5.54 23.82 -1.54
CA LYS A 122 -6.74 23.03 -1.27
C LYS A 122 -6.79 22.48 0.16
N ASN A 123 -5.79 22.78 0.99
CA ASN A 123 -5.62 22.27 2.36
C ASN A 123 -5.79 20.74 2.43
N VAL A 124 -5.24 20.00 1.46
CA VAL A 124 -5.32 18.54 1.41
C VAL A 124 -3.94 17.92 1.33
N LEU A 125 -3.70 16.96 2.23
CA LEU A 125 -2.59 16.02 2.17
C LEU A 125 -3.16 14.64 1.80
N VAL A 126 -2.58 13.98 0.80
CA VAL A 126 -2.91 12.60 0.44
C VAL A 126 -1.65 11.76 0.56
N VAL A 127 -1.75 10.63 1.26
CA VAL A 127 -0.64 9.67 1.44
C VAL A 127 -1.07 8.31 0.93
N ALA A 128 -0.35 7.76 -0.04
CA ALA A 128 -0.50 6.39 -0.50
C ALA A 128 0.58 5.50 0.10
N LEU A 129 0.18 4.39 0.70
CA LEU A 129 1.06 3.37 1.26
C LEU A 129 0.83 2.04 0.56
N THR A 130 1.91 1.26 0.45
CA THR A 130 1.87 -0.11 -0.04
C THR A 130 2.58 -1.01 0.96
N ALA A 131 1.96 -2.15 1.28
CA ALA A 131 2.50 -3.15 2.17
C ALA A 131 2.39 -4.56 1.57
N VAL A 132 3.39 -5.40 1.83
CA VAL A 132 3.43 -6.81 1.39
C VAL A 132 3.94 -7.68 2.53
N PRO A 133 3.52 -8.95 2.62
CA PRO A 133 4.16 -9.89 3.55
C PRO A 133 5.61 -10.16 3.14
N ARG A 134 6.53 -10.19 4.10
CA ARG A 134 7.94 -10.57 3.85
C ARG A 134 8.09 -12.01 3.40
N ASP A 135 7.21 -12.89 3.90
CA ASP A 135 7.11 -14.28 3.51
C ASP A 135 5.69 -14.57 3.00
N GLY A 136 5.49 -14.28 1.71
CA GLY A 136 4.20 -14.48 1.04
C GLY A 136 3.81 -15.95 0.84
N GLU A 137 4.70 -16.91 1.09
CA GLU A 137 4.36 -18.35 1.08
C GLU A 137 3.69 -18.75 2.40
N VAL A 138 4.04 -18.09 3.50
CA VAL A 138 3.51 -18.36 4.84
C VAL A 138 2.33 -17.45 5.18
N TYR A 139 2.38 -16.18 4.73
CA TYR A 139 1.43 -15.16 5.15
C TYR A 139 0.61 -14.61 3.99
N GLU A 140 -0.64 -14.28 4.30
CA GLU A 140 -1.52 -13.49 3.45
C GLU A 140 -1.89 -12.20 4.20
N LEU A 141 -1.75 -11.05 3.56
CA LEU A 141 -1.94 -9.74 4.18
C LEU A 141 -3.25 -9.10 3.68
N HIS A 142 -4.07 -8.62 4.59
CA HIS A 142 -5.29 -7.86 4.30
C HIS A 142 -5.37 -6.60 5.18
N PRO A 143 -6.09 -5.55 4.76
CA PRO A 143 -6.53 -4.49 5.66
C PRO A 143 -7.34 -5.08 6.83
N MET A 144 -7.11 -4.58 8.05
CA MET A 144 -7.96 -4.88 9.21
C MET A 144 -9.43 -4.59 8.92
N TRP A 145 -9.68 -3.55 8.14
CA TRP A 145 -11.02 -3.11 7.73
C TRP A 145 -11.70 -4.02 6.70
N ASN A 146 -11.01 -5.02 6.16
CA ASN A 146 -11.69 -6.10 5.41
C ASN A 146 -12.37 -7.11 6.35
N LEU A 147 -12.07 -7.06 7.65
CA LEU A 147 -12.76 -7.87 8.65
C LEU A 147 -14.06 -7.18 9.06
N ASP A 148 -15.18 -7.89 8.90
CA ASP A 148 -16.53 -7.45 9.30
C ASP A 148 -16.91 -6.00 8.91
N PRO A 149 -16.61 -5.50 7.69
CA PRO A 149 -16.85 -4.10 7.31
C PRO A 149 -18.32 -3.70 7.33
N ASP A 150 -19.23 -4.65 7.22
CA ASP A 150 -20.68 -4.47 7.33
C ASP A 150 -21.23 -4.77 8.74
N GLY A 151 -20.34 -5.00 9.71
CA GLY A 151 -20.70 -5.39 11.07
C GLY A 151 -21.24 -6.81 11.16
N CYS A 152 -20.81 -7.74 10.29
CA CYS A 152 -21.28 -9.12 10.37
C CYS A 152 -20.99 -9.76 11.73
N TYR A 153 -19.91 -9.36 12.39
CA TYR A 153 -19.55 -9.80 13.73
C TYR A 153 -20.10 -8.83 14.78
N VAL A 154 -20.80 -9.37 15.78
CA VAL A 154 -21.35 -8.60 16.91
C VAL A 154 -20.64 -8.86 18.24
N GLY A 155 -19.60 -9.70 18.26
CA GLY A 155 -18.79 -9.92 19.46
C GLY A 155 -19.48 -10.73 20.55
N GLU A 156 -18.67 -11.21 21.49
CA GLU A 156 -19.18 -11.73 22.77
C GLU A 156 -19.73 -10.57 23.60
N GLY A 157 -21.07 -10.48 23.73
CA GLY A 157 -21.75 -9.42 24.48
C GLY A 157 -22.44 -8.34 23.64
N GLY A 158 -22.42 -8.46 22.31
CA GLY A 158 -23.28 -7.68 21.42
C GLY A 158 -24.76 -7.87 21.75
N ALA A 159 -25.57 -6.82 21.53
CA ALA A 159 -27.01 -6.95 21.67
C ALA A 159 -27.49 -8.04 20.69
N PRO A 160 -28.35 -8.99 21.10
CA PRO A 160 -29.02 -9.89 20.18
C PRO A 160 -30.00 -9.05 19.36
N GLU A 161 -29.50 -8.38 18.32
CA GLU A 161 -30.37 -7.82 17.29
C GLU A 161 -31.14 -8.96 16.62
N PRO A 162 -32.34 -8.70 16.09
CA PRO A 162 -33.09 -9.71 15.36
C PRO A 162 -32.29 -10.06 14.10
N ALA A 163 -31.43 -11.08 14.21
CA ALA A 163 -30.76 -11.67 13.07
C ALA A 163 -31.85 -12.04 12.07
N GLU A 164 -31.65 -11.70 10.80
CA GLU A 164 -32.40 -12.38 9.77
C GLU A 164 -32.21 -13.89 10.00
N PRO A 165 -33.30 -14.68 10.04
CA PRO A 165 -33.17 -16.12 10.25
C PRO A 165 -32.22 -16.64 9.19
N ASP A 166 -31.13 -17.27 9.62
CA ASP A 166 -30.04 -17.87 8.82
C ASP A 166 -28.74 -17.05 8.62
N VAL A 167 -28.57 -15.89 9.26
CA VAL A 167 -27.27 -15.19 9.28
C VAL A 167 -26.49 -15.53 10.57
N GLU A 168 -25.45 -16.34 10.46
CA GLU A 168 -24.48 -16.60 11.55
C GLU A 168 -23.62 -15.35 11.80
N ARG A 169 -23.66 -14.79 13.01
CA ARG A 169 -22.96 -13.55 13.42
C ARG A 169 -22.00 -13.74 14.61
N ASP A 170 -21.64 -14.99 14.89
CA ASP A 170 -20.82 -15.43 16.03
C ASP A 170 -19.35 -15.65 15.68
N HIS A 171 -18.94 -15.34 14.46
CA HIS A 171 -17.57 -15.47 13.99
C HIS A 171 -17.22 -14.34 13.02
N HIS A 172 -15.93 -14.00 12.94
CA HIS A 172 -15.43 -13.00 11.99
C HIS A 172 -15.50 -13.50 10.55
N TRP A 173 -15.80 -12.59 9.63
CA TRP A 173 -15.76 -12.84 8.20
C TRP A 173 -14.82 -11.85 7.51
N LEU A 174 -14.19 -12.32 6.44
CA LEU A 174 -13.23 -11.56 5.65
C LEU A 174 -13.82 -11.20 4.28
N TRP A 175 -13.81 -9.91 3.95
CA TRP A 175 -14.07 -9.42 2.60
C TRP A 175 -12.85 -9.57 1.71
N THR A 176 -13.05 -10.11 0.52
CA THR A 176 -12.03 -10.28 -0.52
C THR A 176 -12.61 -9.89 -1.88
N GLU A 177 -11.77 -9.82 -2.92
CA GLU A 177 -12.24 -9.64 -4.30
C GLU A 177 -13.18 -10.77 -4.77
N ASN A 178 -13.08 -11.96 -4.16
CA ASN A 178 -13.88 -13.15 -4.51
C ASN A 178 -15.19 -13.23 -3.71
N GLY A 179 -15.50 -12.20 -2.93
CA GLY A 179 -16.67 -12.14 -2.06
C GLY A 179 -16.31 -12.17 -0.58
N PHE A 180 -17.28 -12.54 0.23
CA PHE A 180 -17.26 -12.42 1.68
C PHE A 180 -17.60 -13.76 2.33
N GLY A 181 -16.94 -14.09 3.43
CA GLY A 181 -17.18 -15.35 4.13
C GLY A 181 -16.29 -15.58 5.34
N PRO A 182 -16.45 -16.74 6.01
CA PRO A 182 -15.65 -17.10 7.18
C PRO A 182 -14.15 -17.08 6.86
N VAL A 183 -13.34 -16.46 7.72
CA VAL A 183 -11.90 -16.22 7.48
C VAL A 183 -11.16 -17.46 6.96
N ARG A 184 -11.34 -18.62 7.63
CA ARG A 184 -10.72 -19.91 7.24
C ARG A 184 -11.03 -20.39 5.81
N LYS A 185 -12.10 -19.89 5.19
CA LYS A 185 -12.49 -20.23 3.81
C LYS A 185 -12.00 -19.19 2.80
N MET A 186 -11.70 -17.98 3.26
CA MET A 186 -11.31 -16.85 2.42
C MET A 186 -9.79 -16.75 2.26
N VAL A 187 -9.04 -17.17 3.27
CA VAL A 187 -7.57 -17.21 3.26
C VAL A 187 -7.07 -18.37 2.39
N ALA A 188 -5.97 -18.14 1.67
CA ALA A 188 -5.33 -19.16 0.86
C ALA A 188 -4.92 -20.38 1.71
N PRO A 189 -5.10 -21.62 1.20
CA PRO A 189 -4.80 -22.82 1.96
C PRO A 189 -3.36 -22.87 2.49
N GLY A 190 -3.22 -23.08 3.80
CA GLY A 190 -1.92 -23.21 4.46
C GLY A 190 -1.25 -21.89 4.84
N LYS A 191 -1.87 -20.74 4.55
CA LYS A 191 -1.37 -19.43 4.96
C LYS A 191 -1.98 -18.96 6.27
N GLN A 192 -1.21 -18.17 7.01
CA GLN A 192 -1.68 -17.40 8.15
C GLN A 192 -2.09 -16.00 7.71
N LEU A 193 -3.28 -15.56 8.10
CA LEU A 193 -3.76 -14.21 7.82
C LEU A 193 -3.08 -13.18 8.75
N LEU A 194 -2.60 -12.11 8.13
CA LEU A 194 -2.13 -10.88 8.75
C LEU A 194 -3.13 -9.76 8.44
N LEU A 195 -3.46 -8.96 9.44
CA LEU A 195 -4.35 -7.81 9.35
C LEU A 195 -3.55 -6.54 9.61
N LEU A 196 -3.60 -5.60 8.66
CA LEU A 196 -2.89 -4.32 8.71
C LEU A 196 -3.88 -3.18 9.01
N ASP A 197 -3.64 -2.43 10.08
CA ASP A 197 -4.39 -1.23 10.41
C ASP A 197 -3.52 0.03 10.35
N MET A 198 -4.03 1.06 9.66
CA MET A 198 -3.33 2.32 9.37
C MET A 198 -4.34 3.43 9.09
N GLN A 199 -4.56 4.34 10.04
CA GLN A 199 -5.70 5.27 9.94
C GLN A 199 -5.32 6.74 9.98
N ARG A 200 -4.11 7.07 10.40
CA ARG A 200 -3.78 8.43 10.83
C ARG A 200 -2.40 8.83 10.35
N VAL A 201 -2.29 10.11 10.00
CA VAL A 201 -1.01 10.77 9.77
C VAL A 201 -0.71 11.64 10.98
N TYR A 202 0.55 11.69 11.38
CA TYR A 202 1.05 12.47 12.50
C TYR A 202 2.11 13.46 12.04
N PHE A 203 2.09 14.65 12.65
CA PHE A 203 3.13 15.66 12.54
C PHE A 203 3.53 16.10 13.95
N GLY A 204 4.81 16.00 14.29
CA GLY A 204 5.32 16.40 15.62
C GLY A 204 4.66 15.62 16.79
N GLY A 205 4.26 14.37 16.57
CA GLY A 205 3.57 13.54 17.57
C GLY A 205 2.08 13.84 17.73
N VAL A 206 1.50 14.72 16.91
CA VAL A 206 0.07 15.05 16.92
C VAL A 206 -0.59 14.51 15.65
N SER A 207 -1.72 13.83 15.80
CA SER A 207 -2.52 13.37 14.65
C SER A 207 -3.01 14.59 13.88
N ILE A 208 -2.81 14.59 12.56
CA ILE A 208 -3.22 15.69 11.70
C ILE A 208 -4.47 15.35 10.89
N GLY A 209 -5.41 16.29 10.87
CA GLY A 209 -6.66 16.20 10.11
C GLY A 209 -7.64 15.12 10.58
N ASN A 210 -8.81 15.10 9.95
CA ASN A 210 -9.74 13.97 10.01
C ASN A 210 -9.46 13.09 8.80
N THR A 211 -8.57 12.11 8.96
CA THR A 211 -8.18 11.21 7.88
C THR A 211 -9.36 10.37 7.41
N ALA A 212 -9.71 10.49 6.13
CA ALA A 212 -10.49 9.49 5.42
C ALA A 212 -9.51 8.45 4.87
N MET A 213 -9.85 7.17 5.03
CA MET A 213 -9.01 6.06 4.61
C MET A 213 -9.78 5.17 3.65
N ASP A 214 -9.10 4.74 2.60
CA ASP A 214 -9.50 3.57 1.83
C ASP A 214 -8.31 2.58 1.78
N ALA A 215 -8.58 1.30 1.96
CA ALA A 215 -7.58 0.25 1.96
C ALA A 215 -8.10 -0.99 1.22
N TYR A 216 -7.24 -1.62 0.44
CA TYR A 216 -7.62 -2.75 -0.41
C TYR A 216 -6.43 -3.63 -0.77
N VAL A 217 -6.73 -4.86 -1.16
CA VAL A 217 -5.73 -5.79 -1.70
C VAL A 217 -5.67 -5.63 -3.21
N GLY A 218 -4.49 -5.33 -3.74
CA GLY A 218 -4.19 -5.29 -5.17
C GLY A 218 -4.13 -6.69 -5.77
N LYS A 219 -4.15 -6.79 -7.10
CA LYS A 219 -4.06 -8.08 -7.81
C LYS A 219 -2.72 -8.79 -7.62
N ASP A 220 -1.71 -8.05 -7.19
CA ASP A 220 -0.39 -8.53 -6.81
C ASP A 220 -0.33 -9.06 -5.36
N GLY A 221 -1.45 -9.00 -4.63
CA GLY A 221 -1.54 -9.40 -3.23
C GLY A 221 -0.96 -8.37 -2.26
N ALA A 222 -0.56 -7.18 -2.73
CA ALA A 222 -0.16 -6.09 -1.88
C ALA A 222 -1.38 -5.41 -1.25
N VAL A 223 -1.24 -4.92 -0.03
CA VAL A 223 -2.22 -4.03 0.58
C VAL A 223 -1.85 -2.60 0.21
N HIS A 224 -2.77 -1.91 -0.45
CA HIS A 224 -2.68 -0.49 -0.73
C HIS A 224 -3.57 0.27 0.24
N THR A 225 -3.11 1.43 0.70
CA THR A 225 -3.88 2.31 1.58
C THR A 225 -3.72 3.75 1.14
N VAL A 226 -4.84 4.44 0.96
CA VAL A 226 -4.88 5.87 0.63
C VAL A 226 -5.48 6.61 1.82
N LEU A 227 -4.71 7.55 2.37
CA LEU A 227 -5.12 8.45 3.44
C LEU A 227 -5.37 9.84 2.84
N ASP A 228 -6.63 10.26 2.74
CA ASP A 228 -7.03 11.64 2.39
C ASP A 228 -7.19 12.43 3.69
N VAL A 229 -6.30 13.39 3.89
CA VAL A 229 -6.18 14.17 5.13
C VAL A 229 -6.57 15.63 4.83
N PRO A 230 -7.86 15.98 4.94
CA PRO A 230 -8.27 17.38 4.95
C PRO A 230 -7.69 18.08 6.18
N LEU A 231 -7.01 19.18 5.96
CA LEU A 231 -6.41 20.00 7.02
C LEU A 231 -7.26 21.22 7.30
N THR A 232 -7.27 21.62 8.57
CA THR A 232 -7.75 22.96 8.92
C THR A 232 -6.77 24.00 8.39
N ALA A 233 -7.26 25.24 8.18
CA ALA A 233 -6.41 26.33 7.70
C ALA A 233 -5.18 26.56 8.59
N ASP A 234 -5.33 26.44 9.91
CA ASP A 234 -4.22 26.61 10.86
C ASP A 234 -3.16 25.51 10.70
N MET A 235 -3.59 24.26 10.51
CA MET A 235 -2.68 23.13 10.33
C MET A 235 -1.97 23.20 8.98
N ALA A 236 -2.70 23.56 7.93
CA ALA A 236 -2.15 23.78 6.60
C ALA A 236 -1.11 24.92 6.60
N ALA A 237 -1.42 26.05 7.25
CA ALA A 237 -0.49 27.17 7.39
C ALA A 237 0.77 26.76 8.16
N HIS A 238 0.62 26.00 9.24
CA HIS A 238 1.75 25.52 10.03
C HIS A 238 2.64 24.55 9.25
N LEU A 239 2.04 23.59 8.54
CA LEU A 239 2.77 22.67 7.65
C LEU A 239 3.52 23.44 6.55
N HIS A 240 2.86 24.40 5.91
CA HIS A 240 3.46 25.23 4.87
C HIS A 240 4.64 26.08 5.41
N GLU A 241 4.50 26.68 6.59
CA GLU A 241 5.58 27.43 7.24
C GLU A 241 6.81 26.55 7.53
N MET A 242 6.58 25.37 8.09
CA MET A 242 7.64 24.41 8.42
C MET A 242 8.36 23.91 7.15
N GLN A 243 7.58 23.60 6.11
CA GLN A 243 8.09 23.19 4.81
C GLN A 243 8.95 24.29 4.16
N ALA A 244 8.50 25.55 4.21
CA ALA A 244 9.24 26.69 3.66
C ALA A 244 10.54 26.99 4.42
N LYS A 245 10.56 26.71 5.74
CA LYS A 245 11.70 26.98 6.60
C LYS A 245 12.80 25.92 6.49
N ASP A 246 12.40 24.66 6.50
CA ASP A 246 13.34 23.52 6.64
C ASP A 246 13.55 22.76 5.31
N GLY A 247 12.88 23.17 4.23
CA GLY A 247 12.95 22.54 2.91
C GLY A 247 12.14 21.24 2.79
N GLY A 248 11.56 20.78 3.89
CA GLY A 248 10.67 19.63 3.95
C GLY A 248 10.16 19.40 5.37
N VAL A 249 9.16 18.53 5.50
CA VAL A 249 8.54 18.19 6.80
C VAL A 249 8.49 16.68 6.96
N VAL A 250 8.88 16.18 8.14
CA VAL A 250 8.74 14.75 8.45
C VAL A 250 7.34 14.47 8.97
N LEU A 251 6.64 13.58 8.28
CA LEU A 251 5.33 13.06 8.66
C LEU A 251 5.45 11.58 9.03
N GLU A 252 4.49 11.10 9.81
CA GLU A 252 4.52 9.75 10.38
C GLU A 252 3.17 9.05 10.21
N VAL A 253 3.18 7.80 9.76
CA VAL A 253 2.01 6.92 9.73
C VAL A 253 2.29 5.73 10.64
N PRO A 254 1.73 5.70 11.86
CA PRO A 254 1.75 4.50 12.68
C PRO A 254 0.89 3.42 12.02
N PHE A 255 1.32 2.17 12.20
CA PHE A 255 0.58 1.01 11.73
C PHE A 255 0.62 -0.10 12.77
N THR A 256 -0.39 -0.97 12.71
CA THR A 256 -0.46 -2.18 13.55
C THR A 256 -0.63 -3.39 12.65
N VAL A 257 0.15 -4.44 12.91
CA VAL A 257 0.02 -5.75 12.25
C VAL A 257 -0.42 -6.77 13.29
N THR A 258 -1.55 -7.43 13.02
CA THR A 258 -2.07 -8.50 13.88
C THR A 258 -2.16 -9.80 13.10
N GLN A 259 -1.69 -10.90 13.70
CA GLN A 259 -2.00 -12.23 13.18
C GLN A 259 -3.45 -12.57 13.55
N TYR A 260 -4.27 -12.94 12.58
CA TYR A 260 -5.64 -13.33 12.85
C TYR A 260 -5.71 -14.50 13.84
N THR A 261 -6.63 -14.37 14.79
CA THR A 261 -6.98 -15.35 15.81
C THR A 261 -8.48 -15.22 16.10
N GLU A 262 -9.10 -16.28 16.60
CA GLU A 262 -10.51 -16.29 17.04
C GLU A 262 -10.68 -15.69 18.45
N ASP A 263 -9.60 -15.20 19.07
CA ASP A 263 -9.62 -14.51 20.36
C ASP A 263 -9.70 -12.99 20.13
N ASP A 264 -10.87 -12.41 20.36
CA ASP A 264 -11.14 -10.97 20.15
C ASP A 264 -10.18 -10.06 20.91
N GLU A 265 -9.85 -10.38 22.17
CA GLU A 265 -8.96 -9.54 22.96
C GLU A 265 -7.58 -9.51 22.30
N GLN A 266 -7.09 -10.67 21.89
CA GLN A 266 -5.82 -10.78 21.18
C GLN A 266 -5.87 -10.14 19.79
N LEU A 267 -6.99 -10.25 19.07
CA LEU A 267 -7.16 -9.69 17.72
C LEU A 267 -7.11 -8.15 17.73
N TYR A 268 -7.72 -7.51 18.72
CA TYR A 268 -7.82 -6.04 18.77
C TYR A 268 -6.73 -5.36 19.63
N THR A 269 -6.03 -6.11 20.49
CA THR A 269 -4.99 -5.53 21.36
C THR A 269 -3.61 -6.15 21.21
N GLY A 270 -3.52 -7.34 20.61
CA GLY A 270 -2.27 -8.12 20.49
C GLY A 270 -1.40 -7.76 19.28
N GLY A 271 -1.78 -6.75 18.50
CA GLY A 271 -1.04 -6.32 17.32
C GLY A 271 0.33 -5.73 17.64
N LYS A 272 1.29 -5.94 16.73
CA LYS A 272 2.61 -5.30 16.79
C LYS A 272 2.54 -3.92 16.13
N ASN A 273 3.05 -2.90 16.82
CA ASN A 273 3.02 -1.53 16.33
C ASN A 273 4.34 -1.18 15.62
N GLY A 274 4.21 -0.52 14.48
CA GLY A 274 5.30 0.06 13.72
C GLY A 274 4.98 1.48 13.26
N LYS A 275 5.91 2.07 12.52
CA LYS A 275 5.77 3.42 11.98
C LYS A 275 6.53 3.56 10.67
N VAL A 276 5.90 4.20 9.69
CA VAL A 276 6.60 4.75 8.52
C VAL A 276 6.74 6.25 8.70
N SER A 277 7.97 6.76 8.64
CA SER A 277 8.27 8.19 8.62
C SER A 277 8.72 8.59 7.22
N PHE A 278 8.21 9.69 6.69
CA PHE A 278 8.54 10.15 5.34
C PHE A 278 8.67 11.67 5.28
N VAL A 279 9.48 12.14 4.35
CA VAL A 279 9.71 13.57 4.11
C VAL A 279 8.73 14.06 3.06
N LEU A 280 7.98 15.09 3.41
CA LEU A 280 7.20 15.89 2.47
C LEU A 280 8.08 17.06 2.00
N GLU A 281 8.53 17.03 0.75
CA GLU A 281 9.42 18.06 0.21
C GLU A 281 8.70 19.37 -0.09
N GLY A 282 9.35 20.52 0.14
CA GLY A 282 8.91 21.84 -0.31
C GLY A 282 8.95 22.00 -1.82
N ARG A 283 7.82 22.36 -2.44
CA ARG A 283 7.73 22.79 -3.85
C ARG A 283 7.30 24.25 -3.94
#